data_AF-F9D3L9-F1
#
_entry.id   AF-F9D3L9-F1
#
_cell.length_a   1.000
_cell.length_b   1.000
_cell.length_c   1.000
_cell.angle_alpha   90.00
_cell.angle_beta   90.00
_cell.angle_gamma   90.00
#
_symmetry.space_group_name_H-M   'P 1'
#
loop_
_entity.id
_entity.type
_entity.pdbx_description
1 polymer ?
#
loop_
_entity_poly.entity_id
_entity_poly.type
_entity_poly.pdbx_seq_one_letter_code
_entity_poly.pdbx_strand_id
1 'polypeptide(L)'
;MILYHGSSVAVDKPLVQVGCPALDFGPGFYLTRLKEQAERWARRVCVVRHSAHPVLSIYEWDEKAFVKNSFRHLCLPDYNQV
;
A
#
# COMPACT_ATOMS: atom_id res chain seq x y z
N MET A 1 6.03 -12.57 3.75
CA MET A 1 6.97 -11.60 3.12
C MET A 1 6.71 -10.21 3.67
N ILE A 2 7.66 -9.27 3.62
CA ILE A 2 7.43 -7.90 4.09
C ILE A 2 6.92 -7.02 2.95
N LEU A 3 5.88 -6.22 3.23
CA LEU A 3 5.30 -5.26 2.30
C LEU A 3 5.20 -3.87 2.93
N TYR A 4 5.26 -2.83 2.10
CA TYR A 4 5.33 -1.44 2.52
C TYR A 4 4.17 -0.61 1.95
N HIS A 5 3.66 0.31 2.77
CA HIS A 5 2.70 1.33 2.37
C HIS A 5 3.21 2.71 2.78
N GLY A 6 3.26 3.65 1.83
CA GLY A 6 3.57 5.04 2.12
C GLY A 6 2.30 5.88 2.28
N SER A 7 2.20 6.65 3.36
CA SER A 7 1.08 7.58 3.55
C SER A 7 1.47 8.77 4.43
N SER A 8 0.50 9.59 4.82
CA SER A 8 0.67 10.69 5.78
C SER A 8 0.29 10.31 7.22
N VAL A 9 -0.15 9.07 7.44
CA VAL A 9 -0.61 8.52 8.72
C VAL A 9 -0.17 7.06 8.88
N ALA A 10 -0.04 6.60 10.11
CA ALA A 10 0.14 5.17 10.36
C ALA A 10 -1.19 4.45 10.12
N VAL A 11 -1.15 3.35 9.37
CA VAL A 11 -2.33 2.50 9.14
C VAL A 11 -2.05 1.16 9.81
N ASP A 12 -2.77 0.86 10.88
CA ASP A 12 -2.63 -0.42 11.59
C ASP A 12 -3.54 -1.50 10.96
N LYS A 13 -4.77 -1.13 10.63
CA LYS A 13 -5.79 -2.02 10.06
C LYS A 13 -6.31 -1.46 8.74
N PRO A 14 -5.72 -1.84 7.59
CA PRO A 14 -6.11 -1.29 6.31
C PRO A 14 -7.52 -1.73 5.90
N LEU A 15 -8.34 -0.77 5.47
CA LEU A 15 -9.66 -1.01 4.89
C LEU A 15 -9.55 -1.06 3.37
N VAL A 16 -9.66 -2.25 2.79
CA VAL A 16 -9.50 -2.47 1.33
C VAL A 16 -10.66 -1.98 0.48
N GLN A 17 -11.81 -1.66 1.07
CA GLN A 17 -13.00 -1.17 0.37
C GLN A 17 -13.07 0.36 0.29
N VAL A 18 -12.14 1.06 0.94
CA VAL A 18 -12.10 2.52 0.98
C VAL A 18 -11.09 3.02 -0.04
N GLY A 19 -11.51 3.94 -0.92
CA GLY A 19 -10.63 4.51 -1.92
C GLY A 19 -11.37 5.34 -2.95
N CYS A 20 -10.64 6.11 -3.75
CA CYS A 20 -11.21 6.84 -4.87
C CYS A 20 -11.55 5.84 -6.00
N PRO A 21 -12.80 5.79 -6.51
CA PRO A 21 -13.16 4.89 -7.60
C PRO A 21 -12.38 5.12 -8.89
N ALA A 22 -11.85 6.34 -9.08
CA ALA A 22 -11.16 6.76 -10.29
C ALA A 22 -9.64 6.45 -10.29
N LEU A 23 -9.17 5.54 -9.45
CA LEU A 23 -7.78 5.05 -9.50
C LEU A 23 -7.65 3.95 -10.56
N ASP A 24 -6.44 3.78 -11.09
CA ASP A 24 -6.13 2.84 -12.18
C ASP A 24 -6.56 1.38 -11.88
N PHE A 25 -6.63 1.01 -10.60
CA PHE A 25 -7.05 -0.32 -10.14
C PHE A 25 -8.27 -0.26 -9.21
N GLY A 26 -9.02 0.83 -9.23
CA GLY A 26 -10.20 1.04 -8.39
C GLY A 26 -9.88 1.22 -6.89
N PRO A 27 -10.88 1.11 -6.01
CA PRO A 27 -10.67 1.21 -4.56
C PRO A 27 -9.87 0.00 -4.05
N GLY A 28 -8.84 0.25 -3.25
CA GLY A 28 -7.97 -0.78 -2.72
C GLY A 28 -6.92 -0.24 -1.78
N PHE A 29 -6.25 -1.15 -1.07
CA PHE A 29 -5.09 -0.83 -0.25
C PHE A 29 -3.81 -1.31 -0.94
N TYR A 30 -2.97 -0.37 -1.35
CA TYR A 30 -1.80 -0.63 -2.18
C TYR A 30 -0.55 -0.87 -1.33
N LEU A 31 0.15 -1.94 -1.66
CA LEU A 31 1.37 -2.41 -1.03
C LEU A 31 2.45 -2.62 -2.09
N THR A 32 3.71 -2.41 -1.73
CA THR A 32 4.87 -2.71 -2.59
C THR A 32 5.96 -3.44 -1.81
N ARG A 33 6.77 -4.22 -2.52
CA ARG A 33 8.00 -4.84 -1.98
C ARG A 33 9.17 -3.87 -1.95
N LEU A 34 9.09 -2.77 -2.70
CA LEU A 34 10.13 -1.77 -2.86
C LEU A 34 9.98 -0.67 -1.80
N LYS A 35 10.80 -0.73 -0.75
CA LYS A 35 10.74 0.22 0.36
C LYS A 35 10.91 1.66 -0.11
N GLU A 36 11.87 1.90 -1.00
CA GLU A 36 12.21 3.22 -1.54
C GLU A 36 11.04 3.81 -2.36
N GLN A 37 10.25 2.97 -3.02
CA GLN A 37 9.04 3.40 -3.72
C GLN A 37 7.97 3.84 -2.74
N ALA A 38 7.73 3.07 -1.67
CA ALA A 38 6.78 3.42 -0.62
C ALA A 38 7.18 4.71 0.12
N GLU A 39 8.47 4.91 0.41
CA GLU A 39 8.97 6.14 1.02
C GLU A 39 8.80 7.36 0.12
N ARG A 40 9.13 7.24 -1.17
CA ARG A 40 8.89 8.30 -2.17
C ARG A 40 7.40 8.64 -2.25
N TRP A 41 6.55 7.61 -2.24
CA TRP A 41 5.10 7.77 -2.24
C TRP A 41 4.59 8.48 -0.97
N ALA A 42 5.07 8.11 0.22
CA ALA A 42 4.72 8.78 1.48
C ALA A 42 5.00 10.29 1.43
N ARG A 43 6.19 10.67 0.92
CA ARG A 43 6.55 12.08 0.71
C ARG A 43 5.59 12.79 -0.24
N ARG A 44 5.25 12.15 -1.37
CA ARG A 44 4.29 12.71 -2.35
C ARG A 44 2.89 12.88 -1.73
N VAL A 45 2.39 11.90 -0.99
CA VAL A 45 1.10 11.97 -0.31
C VAL A 45 1.06 13.11 0.69
N CYS A 46 2.13 13.32 1.45
CA CYS A 46 2.26 14.44 2.38
C CYS A 46 2.17 15.80 1.69
N VAL A 47 2.83 15.98 0.54
CA VAL A 47 2.71 17.20 -0.27
C VAL A 47 1.27 17.45 -0.69
N VAL A 48 0.59 16.43 -1.24
CA VAL A 48 -0.80 16.55 -1.70
C VAL A 48 -1.77 16.83 -0.56
N ARG A 49 -1.52 16.25 0.63
CA ARG A 49 -2.39 16.36 1.81
C ARG A 49 -1.99 17.48 2.77
N HIS A 50 -0.99 18.29 2.44
CA HIS A 50 -0.42 19.31 3.33
C HIS A 50 -0.05 18.77 4.72
N SER A 51 0.48 17.55 4.78
CA SER A 51 1.00 16.93 6.01
C SER A 51 2.52 17.06 6.08
N ALA A 52 3.06 17.27 7.28
CA ALA A 52 4.51 17.37 7.50
C ALA A 52 5.21 16.02 7.69
N HIS A 53 4.45 14.95 7.98
CA HIS A 53 5.01 13.69 8.49
C HIS A 53 4.74 12.54 7.51
N PRO A 54 5.69 12.19 6.63
CA PRO A 54 5.58 10.97 5.83
C PRO A 54 5.69 9.75 6.74
N VAL A 55 4.76 8.82 6.57
CA VAL A 55 4.70 7.59 7.35
C VAL A 55 4.85 6.38 6.43
N LEU A 56 5.73 5.46 6.83
CA LEU A 56 5.89 4.17 6.20
C LEU A 56 5.28 3.10 7.11
N SER A 57 4.18 2.49 6.67
CA SER A 57 3.59 1.33 7.35
C SER A 57 4.20 0.05 6.79
N ILE A 58 4.57 -0.87 7.68
CA ILE A 58 5.27 -2.12 7.35
C ILE A 58 4.36 -3.28 7.77
N TYR A 59 4.15 -4.22 6.86
CA TYR A 59 3.25 -5.35 7.08
C TYR A 59 3.96 -6.68 6.81
N GLU A 60 3.68 -7.65 7.67
CA GLU A 60 4.00 -9.04 7.39
C GLU A 60 2.86 -9.68 6.59
N TRP A 61 3.17 -10.09 5.36
CA TRP A 61 2.23 -10.70 4.43
C TRP A 61 2.36 -12.22 4.44
N ASP A 62 1.30 -12.90 4.88
CA ASP A 62 1.13 -14.33 4.71
C ASP A 62 0.16 -14.64 3.57
N GLU A 63 0.73 -15.05 2.43
CA GLU A 63 -0.02 -15.41 1.23
C GLU A 63 -0.95 -16.60 1.46
N LYS A 64 -0.55 -17.57 2.30
CA LYS A 64 -1.36 -18.76 2.58
C LYS A 64 -2.61 -18.38 3.36
N ALA A 65 -2.49 -17.47 4.32
CA ALA A 65 -3.62 -16.94 5.07
C ALA A 65 -4.59 -16.19 4.15
N PHE A 66 -4.09 -15.45 3.15
CA PHE A 66 -4.93 -14.67 2.25
C PHE A 66 -5.78 -15.55 1.32
N VAL A 67 -5.17 -16.58 0.73
CA VAL A 67 -5.85 -17.58 -0.11
C VAL A 67 -6.93 -18.32 0.68
N LYS A 68 -6.60 -18.73 1.92
CA LYS A 68 -7.53 -19.43 2.82
C LYS A 68 -8.80 -18.63 3.12
N ASN A 69 -8.68 -17.30 3.23
CA ASN A 69 -9.80 -16.42 3.56
C ASN A 69 -10.53 -15.85 2.32
N SER A 70 -10.24 -16.36 1.12
CA SER A 70 -10.90 -15.97 -0.14
C SER A 70 -10.84 -14.46 -0.46
N PHE A 71 -9.81 -13.76 0.01
CA PHE A 71 -9.61 -12.37 -0.36
C PHE A 71 -9.09 -12.27 -1.80
N ARG A 72 -9.60 -11.30 -2.55
CA ARG A 72 -9.08 -10.96 -3.88
C ARG A 72 -7.83 -10.10 -3.72
N HIS A 73 -6.70 -10.58 -4.21
CA HIS A 73 -5.49 -9.77 -4.37
C HIS A 73 -5.09 -9.72 -5.85
N LEU A 74 -4.58 -8.56 -6.29
CA LEU A 74 -3.95 -8.39 -7.60
C LEU A 74 -2.45 -8.22 -7.37
N CYS A 75 -1.65 -9.13 -7.90
CA CYS A 75 -0.19 -9.04 -7.86
C CYS A 75 0.33 -8.56 -9.22
N LEU A 76 1.17 -7.52 -9.21
CA LEU A 76 1.75 -6.91 -10.41
C LEU A 76 3.28 -7.10 -10.39
N PRO A 77 3.78 -8.29 -10.77
CA PRO A 77 5.20 -8.63 -10.61
C PRO A 77 6.13 -7.72 -11.40
N ASP A 78 5.72 -7.26 -12.58
CA ASP A 78 6.49 -6.37 -13.45
C ASP A 78 6.76 -4.99 -12.81
N TYR A 79 5.94 -4.60 -11.83
CA TYR A 79 6.09 -3.34 -11.08
C TYR A 79 7.08 -3.45 -9.92
N ASN A 80 7.69 -4.62 -9.70
CA ASN A 80 8.77 -4.81 -8.73
C ASN A 80 10.16 -4.53 -9.33
N GLN A 81 10.23 -4.03 -10.56
CA GLN A 81 11.49 -3.62 -11.20
C GLN A 81 11.83 -2.18 -10.82
N VAL A 82 13.12 -1.92 -10.58
CA VAL A 82 13.65 -0.62 -10.11
C VAL A 82 14.15 0.20 -11.27
#